data_AF-A0A660XED8-F1
#
_entry.id   AF-A0A660XED8-F1
#
_cell.length_a   1.000
_cell.length_b   1.000
_cell.length_c   1.000
_cell.angle_alpha   90.00
_cell.angle_beta   90.00
_cell.angle_gamma   90.00
#
_symmetry.space_group_name_H-M   'P 1'
#
loop_
_entity.id
_entity.type
_entity.pdbx_description
1 polymer ?
#
loop_
_entity_poly.entity_id
_entity_poly.type
_entity_poly.pdbx_seq_one_letter_code
_entity_poly.pdbx_strand_id
1 'polypeptide(L)'
;MKKTLLYLVLIIGGLMFAYPFLWMISATFKPEIEIGGIGLLSSNFTLNSYKAVISKIPISRALLNSLFVSTSVTLSVIFFGSIVGYALSRLRFFGRDFIFGVILFTMVIPFQITLIPMYILMVKFGWVDTYLSLIVPGMISAFGILL
;
A
#
# COMPACT_ATOMS: atom_id res chain seq x y z
N MET A 1 40.47 6.08 -3.25
CA MET A 1 40.31 4.62 -3.04
C MET A 1 39.08 4.27 -2.18
N LYS A 2 38.96 4.74 -0.92
CA LYS A 2 37.77 4.44 -0.07
C LYS A 2 36.42 4.87 -0.67
N LYS A 3 36.35 6.07 -1.29
CA LYS A 3 35.13 6.55 -1.95
C LYS A 3 34.78 5.77 -3.23
N THR A 4 35.79 5.36 -4.00
CA THR A 4 35.58 4.54 -5.22
C THR A 4 35.02 3.17 -4.88
N LEU A 5 35.56 2.52 -3.83
CA LEU A 5 35.03 1.25 -3.33
C LEU A 5 33.59 1.40 -2.81
N LEU A 6 33.31 2.47 -2.06
CA LEU A 6 31.96 2.79 -1.60
C LEU A 6 30.98 2.95 -2.77
N TYR A 7 31.34 3.72 -3.80
CA TYR A 7 30.48 3.89 -4.98
C TYR A 7 30.27 2.58 -5.75
N LEU A 8 31.30 1.74 -5.88
CA LEU A 8 31.14 0.42 -6.51
C LEU A 8 30.16 -0.46 -5.74
N VAL A 9 30.26 -0.51 -4.41
CA VAL A 9 29.32 -1.27 -3.56
C VAL A 9 27.89 -0.73 -3.70
N LEU A 10 27.72 0.59 -3.69
CA LEU A 10 26.41 1.22 -3.86
C LEU A 10 25.81 0.96 -5.25
N ILE A 11 26.63 0.98 -6.30
CA ILE A 11 26.19 0.68 -7.68
C ILE A 11 25.76 -0.78 -7.80
N ILE A 12 26.59 -1.72 -7.31
CA ILE A 12 26.27 -3.16 -7.36
C ILE A 12 25.00 -3.43 -6.55
N GLY A 13 24.92 -2.91 -5.32
CA GLY A 13 23.73 -3.02 -4.49
C GLY A 13 22.51 -2.43 -5.18
N GLY A 14 22.61 -1.21 -5.71
CA GLY A 14 21.53 -0.56 -6.45
C GLY A 14 21.04 -1.36 -7.65
N LEU A 15 21.96 -1.94 -8.44
CA LEU A 15 21.62 -2.80 -9.57
C LEU A 15 20.92 -4.09 -9.13
N MET A 16 21.37 -4.71 -8.04
CA MET A 16 20.71 -5.89 -7.49
C MET A 16 19.26 -5.59 -7.04
N PHE A 17 19.03 -4.43 -6.41
CA PHE A 17 17.69 -3.98 -6.04
C PHE A 17 16.82 -3.58 -7.24
N ALA A 18 17.41 -2.97 -8.27
CA ALA A 18 16.69 -2.54 -9.46
C ALA A 18 16.31 -3.72 -10.39
N TYR A 19 17.12 -4.78 -10.41
CA TYR A 19 16.95 -5.93 -11.29
C TYR A 19 15.53 -6.54 -11.30
N PRO A 20 14.88 -6.88 -10.16
CA PRO A 20 13.53 -7.44 -10.18
C PRO A 20 12.50 -6.49 -10.82
N PHE A 21 12.67 -5.17 -10.69
CA PHE A 21 11.80 -4.20 -11.34
C PHE A 21 12.04 -4.13 -12.86
N LEU A 22 13.30 -4.15 -13.28
CA LEU A 22 13.67 -4.24 -14.70
C LEU A 22 13.13 -5.52 -15.34
N TRP A 23 13.21 -6.64 -14.61
CA TRP A 23 12.64 -7.91 -15.03
C TRP A 23 11.12 -7.85 -15.11
N MET A 24 10.45 -7.22 -14.14
CA MET A 24 8.99 -7.06 -14.15
C MET A 24 8.51 -6.25 -15.36
N ILE A 25 9.20 -5.16 -15.70
CA ILE A 25 8.89 -4.37 -16.91
C ILE A 25 9.08 -5.23 -18.17
N SER A 26 10.22 -5.93 -18.26
CA SER A 26 10.49 -6.85 -19.38
C SER A 26 9.43 -7.94 -19.51
N ALA A 27 9.02 -8.55 -18.39
CA ALA A 27 8.02 -9.61 -18.33
C ALA A 27 6.69 -9.20 -18.99
N THR A 28 6.32 -7.91 -18.94
CA THR A 28 5.10 -7.40 -19.59
C THR A 28 5.13 -7.51 -21.12
N PHE A 29 6.32 -7.61 -21.71
CA PHE A 29 6.54 -7.70 -23.16
C PHE A 29 6.84 -9.12 -23.64
N LYS A 30 6.78 -10.13 -22.76
CA LYS A 30 7.09 -11.52 -23.08
C LYS A 30 5.83 -12.37 -23.28
N PRO A 31 5.89 -13.41 -24.11
CA PRO A 31 4.87 -14.45 -24.10
C PRO A 31 4.95 -15.28 -22.81
N GLU A 32 3.83 -15.86 -22.40
CA GLU A 32 3.70 -16.61 -21.13
C GLU A 32 4.74 -17.71 -20.97
N ILE A 33 5.13 -18.36 -22.07
CA ILE A 33 6.12 -19.44 -22.10
C ILE A 33 7.54 -18.98 -21.72
N GLU A 34 7.84 -17.68 -21.83
CA GLU A 34 9.16 -17.09 -21.50
C GLU A 34 9.22 -16.47 -20.09
N ILE A 35 8.11 -16.49 -19.33
CA ILE A 35 8.03 -15.87 -18.00
C ILE A 35 8.80 -16.67 -16.93
N GLY A 36 9.14 -17.94 -17.17
CA GLY A 36 9.96 -18.74 -16.25
C GLY A 36 11.46 -18.41 -16.23
N GLY A 37 11.95 -17.58 -17.16
CA GLY A 37 13.36 -17.26 -17.31
C GLY A 37 13.80 -15.94 -16.65
N ILE A 38 15.06 -15.87 -16.20
CA ILE A 38 15.69 -14.67 -15.63
C ILE A 38 16.19 -13.67 -16.70
N GLY A 39 16.07 -13.97 -17.99
CA GLY A 39 16.52 -13.06 -19.05
C GLY A 39 15.76 -11.73 -19.04
N LEU A 40 16.43 -10.60 -19.28
CA LEU A 40 15.78 -9.28 -19.38
C LEU A 40 15.21 -8.98 -20.76
N LEU A 41 15.57 -9.74 -21.78
CA LEU A 41 15.07 -9.55 -23.13
C LEU A 41 14.33 -10.81 -23.56
N SER A 42 13.19 -10.61 -24.22
CA SER A 42 12.46 -11.69 -24.87
C SER A 42 12.91 -11.80 -26.32
N SER A 43 13.02 -13.02 -26.81
CA SER A 43 13.23 -13.28 -28.23
C SER A 43 11.98 -12.98 -29.06
N ASN A 44 10.80 -12.99 -28.42
CA ASN A 44 9.50 -12.84 -29.05
C ASN A 44 8.72 -11.69 -28.40
N PHE A 45 9.16 -10.45 -28.67
CA PHE A 45 8.48 -9.27 -28.15
C PHE A 45 6.98 -9.26 -28.50
N THR A 46 6.12 -9.06 -27.51
CA THR A 46 4.67 -9.05 -27.70
C THR A 46 3.95 -8.08 -26.75
N LEU A 47 2.83 -7.53 -27.22
CA LEU A 47 1.92 -6.68 -26.44
C LEU A 47 0.61 -7.43 -26.09
N ASN A 48 0.58 -8.74 -26.28
CA ASN A 48 -0.62 -9.54 -26.06
C ASN A 48 -1.11 -9.49 -24.61
N SER A 49 -0.20 -9.41 -23.64
CA SER A 49 -0.54 -9.26 -22.22
C SER A 49 -1.33 -7.98 -21.95
N TYR A 50 -0.94 -6.85 -22.55
CA TYR A 50 -1.68 -5.58 -22.44
C TYR A 50 -3.07 -5.67 -23.07
N LYS A 51 -3.17 -6.23 -24.28
CA LYS A 51 -4.46 -6.45 -24.95
C LYS A 51 -5.36 -7.36 -24.12
N ALA A 52 -4.81 -8.42 -23.54
CA ALA A 52 -5.54 -9.36 -22.70
C ALA A 52 -6.07 -8.68 -21.41
N VAL A 53 -5.26 -7.87 -20.74
CA VAL A 53 -5.69 -7.14 -19.53
C VAL A 53 -6.82 -6.16 -19.85
N ILE A 54 -6.68 -5.37 -20.92
CA ILE A 54 -7.68 -4.36 -21.30
C ILE A 54 -9.00 -5.00 -21.75
N SER A 55 -8.94 -6.16 -22.43
CA SER A 55 -10.14 -6.84 -22.95
C SER A 55 -10.84 -7.75 -21.94
N LYS A 56 -10.09 -8.38 -21.02
CA LYS A 56 -10.64 -9.36 -20.07
C LYS A 56 -10.96 -8.77 -18.70
N ILE A 57 -10.32 -7.67 -18.31
CA ILE A 57 -10.44 -7.09 -16.97
C ILE A 57 -10.80 -5.61 -17.11
N PRO A 58 -11.79 -5.10 -16.34
CA PRO A 58 -12.09 -3.67 -16.29
C PRO A 58 -11.01 -2.92 -15.48
N ILE A 59 -9.76 -2.95 -15.96
CA ILE A 59 -8.57 -2.44 -15.26
C ILE A 59 -8.67 -0.93 -15.01
N SER A 60 -9.28 -0.18 -15.92
CA SER A 60 -9.53 1.26 -15.76
C SER A 60 -10.45 1.55 -14.58
N ARG A 61 -11.54 0.78 -14.43
CA ARG A 61 -12.44 0.89 -13.28
C ARG A 61 -11.73 0.49 -11.99
N ALA A 62 -10.95 -0.60 -11.99
CA ALA A 62 -10.19 -1.02 -10.82
C ALA A 62 -9.18 0.05 -10.36
N LEU A 63 -8.54 0.74 -11.32
CA LEU A 63 -7.61 1.84 -11.05
C LEU A 63 -8.34 3.07 -10.48
N LEU A 64 -9.48 3.45 -11.06
CA LEU A 64 -10.29 4.56 -10.57
C LEU A 64 -10.87 4.28 -9.17
N ASN A 65 -11.33 3.06 -8.92
CA ASN A 65 -11.77 2.63 -7.59
C ASN A 65 -10.64 2.75 -6.57
N SER A 66 -9.45 2.27 -6.91
CA SER A 66 -8.25 2.35 -6.05
C SER A 66 -7.86 3.80 -5.79
N LEU A 67 -7.87 4.65 -6.82
CA LEU A 67 -7.55 6.07 -6.69
C LEU A 67 -8.56 6.79 -5.79
N PHE A 68 -9.86 6.52 -5.98
CA PHE A 68 -10.92 7.10 -5.16
C PHE A 68 -10.77 6.67 -3.69
N VAL A 69 -10.70 5.37 -3.42
CA VAL A 69 -10.58 4.84 -2.06
C VAL A 69 -9.30 5.33 -1.37
N SER A 70 -8.15 5.25 -2.03
CA SER A 70 -6.88 5.69 -1.45
C SER A 70 -6.89 7.18 -1.15
N THR A 71 -7.39 8.03 -2.06
CA THR A 71 -7.48 9.48 -1.84
C THR A 71 -8.43 9.81 -0.69
N SER A 72 -9.61 9.18 -0.63
CA SER A 72 -10.57 9.39 0.46
C SER A 72 -10.00 8.98 1.83
N VAL A 73 -9.32 7.84 1.89
CA VAL A 73 -8.65 7.37 3.11
C VAL A 73 -7.53 8.33 3.51
N THR A 74 -6.64 8.71 2.58
CA THR A 74 -5.54 9.63 2.85
C THR A 74 -6.02 10.98 3.38
N LEU A 75 -7.04 11.57 2.75
CA LEU A 75 -7.62 12.84 3.21
C LEU A 75 -8.22 12.72 4.61
N SER A 76 -8.93 11.62 4.88
CA SER A 76 -9.52 11.36 6.20
C SER A 76 -8.44 11.19 7.27
N VAL A 77 -7.39 10.41 6.98
CA VAL A 77 -6.28 10.17 7.90
C VAL A 77 -5.52 11.47 8.18
N ILE A 78 -5.25 12.30 7.17
CA ILE A 78 -4.61 13.61 7.38
C ILE A 78 -5.49 14.49 8.26
N PHE A 79 -6.79 14.56 7.97
CA PHE A 79 -7.74 15.41 8.71
C PHE A 79 -7.84 14.99 10.18
N PHE A 80 -8.20 13.74 10.47
CA PHE A 80 -8.34 13.26 11.85
C PHE A 80 -6.99 13.13 12.56
N GLY A 81 -5.97 12.65 11.84
CA GLY A 81 -4.62 12.47 12.36
C GLY A 81 -4.01 13.78 12.84
N SER A 82 -4.13 14.85 12.05
CA SER A 82 -3.61 16.17 12.43
C SER A 82 -4.30 16.72 13.68
N ILE A 83 -5.62 16.55 13.81
CA ILE A 83 -6.39 17.03 14.96
C ILE A 83 -5.96 16.28 16.23
N VAL A 84 -5.95 14.95 16.18
CA VAL A 84 -5.61 14.11 17.33
C VAL A 84 -4.13 14.26 17.70
N GLY A 85 -3.23 14.27 16.71
CA GLY A 85 -1.81 14.48 16.90
C GLY A 85 -1.50 15.85 17.50
N TYR A 86 -2.17 16.91 17.05
CA TYR A 86 -2.06 18.23 17.66
C TYR A 86 -2.56 18.23 19.11
N ALA A 87 -3.73 17.64 19.37
CA ALA A 87 -4.29 17.58 20.72
C ALA A 87 -3.36 16.83 21.69
N LEU A 88 -2.81 15.68 21.29
CA LEU A 88 -1.92 14.88 22.13
C LEU A 88 -0.55 15.54 22.34
N SER A 89 -0.04 16.28 21.35
CA SER A 89 1.29 16.90 21.45
C SER A 89 1.31 18.29 22.09
N ARG A 90 0.24 19.09 21.91
CA ARG A 90 0.21 20.50 22.34
C ARG A 90 -0.72 20.78 23.49
N LEU A 91 -1.84 20.07 23.63
CA LEU A 91 -2.80 20.31 24.70
C LEU A 91 -2.44 19.52 25.96
N ARG A 92 -2.77 20.09 27.12
CA ARG A 92 -2.67 19.43 28.42
C ARG A 92 -4.09 19.20 28.95
N PHE A 93 -4.50 17.95 29.03
CA PHE A 93 -5.82 17.57 29.51
C PHE A 93 -5.74 16.25 30.29
N PHE A 94 -6.71 16.03 31.17
CA PHE A 94 -6.77 14.82 32.00
C PHE A 94 -7.00 13.58 31.12
N GLY A 95 -6.16 12.55 31.27
CA GLY A 95 -6.23 11.30 30.50
C GLY A 95 -5.43 11.26 29.19
N ARG A 96 -4.70 12.34 28.84
CA ARG A 96 -3.87 12.42 27.62
C ARG A 96 -2.91 11.24 27.45
N ASP A 97 -2.13 10.93 28.48
CA ASP A 97 -1.09 9.90 28.41
C ASP A 97 -1.71 8.50 28.34
N PHE A 98 -2.91 8.30 28.91
CA PHE A 98 -3.67 7.06 28.76
C PHE A 98 -4.15 6.87 27.31
N ILE A 99 -4.75 7.90 26.70
CA ILE A 99 -5.18 7.84 25.29
C ILE A 99 -3.99 7.56 24.37
N PHE A 100 -2.87 8.24 24.60
CA PHE A 100 -1.63 8.00 23.86
C PHE A 100 -1.16 6.54 23.98
N GLY A 101 -1.16 5.98 25.19
CA GLY A 101 -0.83 4.58 25.44
C GLY A 101 -1.78 3.59 24.74
N VAL A 102 -3.09 3.87 24.73
CA VAL A 102 -4.08 3.05 24.00
C VAL A 102 -3.82 3.08 22.50
N ILE A 103 -3.55 4.25 21.91
CA ILE A 103 -3.23 4.36 20.48
C ILE A 103 -1.98 3.54 20.13
N LEU A 104 -0.91 3.63 20.94
CA LEU A 104 0.27 2.80 20.75
C LEU A 104 -0.03 1.31 20.85
N PHE A 105 -0.86 0.90 21.81
CA PHE A 105 -1.26 -0.49 21.97
C PHE A 105 -1.96 -1.03 20.71
N THR A 106 -2.79 -0.23 20.04
CA THR A 106 -3.43 -0.66 18.79
C THR A 106 -2.45 -0.96 17.65
N MET A 107 -1.25 -0.35 17.65
CA MET A 107 -0.22 -0.61 16.63
C MET A 107 0.47 -1.97 16.82
N VAL A 108 0.42 -2.54 18.04
CA VAL A 108 0.97 -3.86 18.33
C VAL A 108 0.07 -4.97 17.79
N ILE A 109 -1.23 -4.69 17.63
CA ILE A 109 -2.21 -5.67 17.16
C ILE A 109 -1.98 -5.93 15.65
N PRO A 110 -1.69 -7.17 15.24
CA PRO A 110 -1.51 -7.48 13.84
C PRO A 110 -2.85 -7.43 13.10
N PHE A 111 -2.84 -6.81 11.91
CA PHE A 111 -4.02 -6.60 11.07
C PHE A 111 -4.77 -7.91 10.74
N GLN A 112 -4.07 -9.04 10.65
CA GLN A 112 -4.65 -10.34 10.33
C GLN A 112 -5.68 -10.80 11.37
N ILE A 113 -5.51 -10.43 12.65
CA ILE A 113 -6.44 -10.81 13.72
C ILE A 113 -7.71 -9.95 13.67
N THR A 114 -7.61 -8.70 13.23
CA THR A 114 -8.74 -7.76 13.17
C THR A 114 -9.56 -7.91 11.89
N LEU A 115 -9.04 -8.61 10.87
CA LEU A 115 -9.70 -8.80 9.57
C LEU A 115 -11.07 -9.47 9.69
N ILE A 116 -11.18 -10.61 10.39
CA ILE A 116 -12.46 -11.33 10.52
C ILE A 116 -13.50 -10.51 11.30
N PRO A 117 -13.17 -9.94 12.49
CA PRO A 117 -14.09 -9.06 13.19
C PRO A 117 -14.55 -7.85 12.35
N MET A 118 -13.62 -7.21 11.61
CA MET A 118 -13.96 -6.09 10.73
C MET A 118 -14.91 -6.53 9.62
N TYR A 119 -14.68 -7.67 8.97
CA TYR A 119 -15.60 -8.18 7.96
C TYR A 119 -17.01 -8.41 8.54
N ILE A 120 -17.11 -9.04 9.71
CA ILE A 120 -18.39 -9.24 10.39
C ILE A 120 -19.10 -7.92 10.68
N LEU A 121 -18.37 -6.86 11.08
CA LEU A 121 -18.94 -5.52 11.27
C LEU A 121 -19.47 -4.94 9.95
N MET A 122 -18.71 -5.05 8.86
CA MET A 122 -19.17 -4.56 7.55
C MET A 122 -20.42 -5.30 7.05
N VAL A 123 -20.52 -6.61 7.31
CA VAL A 123 -21.74 -7.41 7.06
C VAL A 123 -22.91 -6.88 7.89
N LYS A 124 -22.71 -6.70 9.19
CA LYS A 124 -23.77 -6.18 10.10
C LYS A 124 -24.23 -4.77 9.73
N PHE A 125 -23.33 -3.94 9.22
CA PHE A 125 -23.66 -2.59 8.74
C PHE A 125 -24.25 -2.58 7.33
N GLY A 126 -24.28 -3.71 6.63
CA GLY A 126 -24.74 -3.78 5.24
C GLY A 126 -23.82 -3.04 4.25
N TRP A 127 -22.55 -2.82 4.61
CA TRP A 127 -21.59 -2.12 3.77
C TRP A 127 -20.79 -3.04 2.84
N VAL A 128 -21.04 -4.34 2.90
CA VAL A 128 -20.39 -5.32 2.02
C VAL A 128 -20.63 -4.94 0.56
N ASP A 129 -19.59 -5.12 -0.26
CA ASP A 129 -19.60 -4.76 -1.69
C ASP A 129 -19.79 -3.25 -1.96
N THR A 130 -19.44 -2.40 -1.00
CA THR A 130 -19.44 -0.93 -1.16
C THR A 130 -18.09 -0.32 -0.83
N TYR A 131 -17.81 0.89 -1.33
CA TYR A 131 -16.59 1.64 -0.96
C TYR A 131 -16.51 1.96 0.53
N LEU A 132 -17.63 2.04 1.25
CA LEU A 132 -17.66 2.30 2.69
C LEU A 132 -16.92 1.21 3.46
N SER A 133 -17.04 -0.05 3.03
CA SER A 133 -16.32 -1.17 3.65
C SER A 133 -14.80 -1.07 3.55
N LEU A 134 -14.30 -0.31 2.58
CA LEU A 134 -12.88 -0.08 2.37
C LEU A 134 -12.41 1.23 3.03
N ILE A 135 -13.22 2.28 2.94
CA ILE A 135 -12.86 3.62 3.41
C ILE A 135 -12.96 3.70 4.93
N VAL A 136 -14.12 3.36 5.50
CA VAL A 136 -14.43 3.63 6.92
C VAL A 136 -13.44 2.98 7.88
N PRO A 137 -13.06 1.69 7.73
CA PRO A 137 -12.07 1.08 8.61
C PRO A 137 -10.68 1.75 8.57
N GLY A 138 -10.35 2.39 7.44
CA GLY A 138 -9.06 3.06 7.23
C GLY A 138 -9.07 4.56 7.53
N MET A 139 -10.22 5.18 7.85
CA MET A 139 -10.33 6.64 8.01
C MET A 139 -9.46 7.22 9.12
N ILE A 140 -9.14 6.42 10.13
CA ILE A 140 -8.28 6.81 11.26
C ILE A 140 -7.16 5.79 11.36
N SER A 141 -5.92 6.28 11.37
CA SER A 141 -4.72 5.46 11.48
C SER A 141 -3.90 5.89 12.69
N ALA A 142 -3.59 4.95 13.58
CA ALA A 142 -2.67 5.20 14.70
C ALA A 142 -1.30 5.69 14.21
N PHE A 143 -0.83 5.14 13.07
CA PHE A 143 0.40 5.61 12.43
C PHE A 143 0.26 7.05 11.93
N GLY A 144 -0.87 7.40 11.29
CA GLY A 144 -1.12 8.76 10.82
C GLY A 144 -1.36 9.80 11.92
N ILE A 145 -1.60 9.38 13.16
CA ILE A 145 -1.69 10.28 14.32
C ILE A 145 -0.30 10.60 14.90
N LEU A 146 0.66 9.66 14.78
CA LEU A 146 1.92 9.67 15.53
C LEU A 146 3.17 9.98 14.72
N LEU A 147 3.13 9.85 13.38
CA LEU A 147 4.24 10.11 12.46
C LEU A 147 4.11 11.48 11.77
#